data_AF-A0A7W1QQJ9-F1
#
_entry.id   AF-A0A7W1QQJ9-F1
#
_cell.length_a   1.000
_cell.length_b   1.000
_cell.length_c   1.000
_cell.angle_alpha   90.00
_cell.angle_beta   90.00
_cell.angle_gamma   90.00
#
_symmetry.space_group_name_H-M   'P 1'
#
loop_
_entity.id
_entity.type
_entity.pdbx_description
1 polymer ?
#
loop_
_entity_poly.entity_id
_entity_poly.type
_entity_poly.pdbx_seq_one_letter_code
_entity_poly.pdbx_strand_id
1 'polypeptide(L)' 'GADVDGVRVHSVRLPGLVAHEEVIFGGQGEALSLRHDSTDRTSFMQGVLLAIKAVANRPGLTIGLDELL' A
#
# COMPACT_ATOMS: atom_id res chain seq x y z
N GLY A 1 0.03 10.35 -16.10
CA GLY A 1 0.26 8.93 -15.82
C GLY A 1 1.54 8.49 -16.48
N ALA A 2 1.90 7.22 -16.35
CA ALA A 2 3.10 6.62 -16.93
C ALA A 2 2.78 5.20 -17.45
N ASP A 3 3.73 4.64 -18.19
CA ASP A 3 3.82 3.21 -18.46
C ASP A 3 5.08 2.73 -17.72
N VAL A 4 4.95 1.71 -16.88
CA VAL A 4 6.03 1.17 -16.03
C VAL A 4 6.04 -0.33 -16.24
N ASP A 5 7.01 -0.83 -17.00
CA ASP A 5 7.17 -2.24 -17.35
C ASP A 5 5.90 -2.89 -17.95
N GLY A 6 5.09 -2.11 -18.68
CA GLY A 6 3.81 -2.51 -19.26
C GLY A 6 2.58 -2.18 -18.39
N VAL A 7 2.78 -1.77 -17.13
CA VAL A 7 1.71 -1.39 -16.21
C VAL A 7 1.34 0.08 -16.41
N ARG A 8 0.04 0.35 -16.64
CA ARG A 8 -0.48 1.72 -16.80
C ARG A 8 -0.72 2.38 -15.46
N VAL A 9 0.15 3.33 -15.10
CA VAL A 9 0.07 4.07 -13.83
C VAL A 9 -0.67 5.38 -14.03
N HIS A 10 -1.79 5.55 -13.33
CA HIS A 10 -2.57 6.79 -13.34
C HIS A 10 -2.34 7.57 -12.04
N SER A 11 -2.44 8.90 -12.09
CA SER A 11 -2.12 9.75 -10.93
C SER A 11 -3.07 10.94 -10.87
N VAL A 12 -4.01 10.88 -9.95
CA VAL A 12 -5.02 11.93 -9.71
C VAL A 12 -4.48 12.93 -8.68
N ARG A 13 -4.88 14.20 -8.79
CA ARG A 13 -4.59 15.27 -7.83
C ARG A 13 -5.87 16.09 -7.63
N LEU A 14 -6.50 15.94 -6.47
CA LEU A 14 -7.74 16.63 -6.10
C LEU A 14 -7.65 17.10 -4.63
N PRO A 15 -8.23 18.27 -4.28
CA PRO A 15 -8.34 18.69 -2.89
C PRO A 15 -9.11 17.68 -2.04
N GLY A 16 -8.72 17.54 -0.77
CA GLY A 16 -9.37 16.64 0.20
C GLY A 16 -8.92 15.18 0.17
N LEU A 17 -8.23 14.74 -0.89
CA LEU A 17 -7.59 13.42 -0.92
C LEU A 17 -6.24 13.46 -0.17
N VAL A 18 -5.96 12.46 0.67
CA VAL A 18 -4.70 12.36 1.44
C VAL A 18 -3.74 11.36 0.80
N ALA A 19 -4.06 10.06 0.81
CA ALA A 19 -3.41 9.07 -0.04
C ALA A 19 -4.41 7.96 -0.42
N HIS A 20 -4.51 7.68 -1.72
CA HIS A 20 -5.49 6.76 -2.29
C HIS A 20 -4.83 6.00 -3.44
N GLU A 21 -4.95 4.67 -3.44
CA GLU A 21 -4.40 3.80 -4.46
C GLU A 21 -5.40 2.70 -4.80
N GLU A 22 -5.57 2.41 -6.10
CA GLU A 22 -6.38 1.31 -6.60
C GLU A 22 -5.65 0.61 -7.75
N VAL A 23 -5.52 -0.71 -7.65
CA VAL A 23 -4.93 -1.59 -8.66
C VAL A 23 -6.06 -2.46 -9.22
N ILE A 24 -6.28 -2.36 -10.53
CA ILE A 24 -7.41 -3.01 -11.22
C ILE A 24 -6.88 -4.08 -12.17
N PHE A 25 -7.25 -5.33 -11.92
CA PHE A 25 -6.99 -6.47 -12.81
C PHE A 25 -8.26 -6.79 -13.59
N GLY A 26 -8.22 -6.66 -14.92
CA GLY A 26 -9.36 -6.95 -15.81
C GLY A 26 -9.26 -8.33 -16.46
N GLY A 27 -10.36 -9.09 -16.43
CA GLY A 27 -10.53 -10.37 -17.11
C GLY A 27 -11.69 -10.37 -18.11
N GLN A 28 -11.94 -11.50 -18.78
CA GLN A 28 -13.07 -11.60 -19.71
C GLN A 28 -14.39 -11.75 -18.96
N GLY A 29 -15.09 -10.63 -18.75
CA GLY A 29 -16.37 -10.57 -18.03
C GLY A 29 -16.23 -10.41 -16.51
N GLU A 30 -15.03 -10.16 -16.01
CA GLU A 30 -14.73 -9.98 -14.59
C GLU A 30 -13.68 -8.87 -14.36
N ALA A 31 -13.60 -8.35 -13.14
CA ALA A 31 -12.52 -7.48 -12.71
C ALA A 31 -12.30 -7.61 -11.19
N LEU A 32 -11.04 -7.47 -10.77
CA LEU A 32 -10.63 -7.39 -9.36
C LEU A 32 -9.99 -6.03 -9.10
N SER A 33 -10.60 -5.23 -8.22
CA SER A 33 -9.97 -4.04 -7.65
C SER A 33 -9.37 -4.36 -6.28
N LEU A 34 -8.08 -4.08 -6.10
CA LEU A 34 -7.44 -3.96 -4.79
C LEU A 34 -7.26 -2.47 -4.49
N ARG A 35 -7.78 -1.98 -3.35
CA ARG A 35 -7.80 -0.55 -3.04
C ARG A 35 -7.40 -0.26 -1.60
N HIS A 36 -6.61 0.80 -1.42
CA HIS A 36 -6.19 1.32 -0.12
C HIS A 36 -6.45 2.84 -0.05
N ASP A 37 -7.31 3.24 0.88
CA ASP A 37 -7.61 4.64 1.19
C ASP A 37 -7.04 5.00 2.56
N SER A 38 -6.06 5.89 2.61
CA SER A 38 -5.55 6.51 3.84
C SER A 38 -6.14 7.91 3.98
N THR A 39 -7.12 8.06 4.88
CA THR A 39 -7.78 9.33 5.20
C THR A 39 -6.90 10.31 5.99
N ASP A 40 -5.88 9.79 6.69
CA ASP A 40 -5.11 10.50 7.70
C ASP A 40 -3.72 9.84 7.89
N ARG A 41 -2.99 10.22 8.95
CA ARG A 41 -1.67 9.64 9.29
C ARG A 41 -1.73 8.55 10.37
N THR A 42 -2.87 8.35 11.02
CA THR A 42 -3.04 7.32 12.06
C THR A 42 -3.10 5.90 11.47
N SER A 43 -3.45 5.77 10.18
CA SER A 43 -3.42 4.52 9.42
C SER A 43 -2.06 3.80 9.53
N PHE A 44 -0.96 4.55 9.40
CA PHE A 44 0.40 4.01 9.50
C PHE A 44 0.78 3.51 10.91
N MET A 45 0.10 3.96 11.96
CA MET A 45 0.52 3.71 13.35
C MET A 45 0.38 2.25 13.77
N GLN A 46 -0.53 1.48 13.16
CA GLN A 46 -0.63 0.04 13.44
C GLN A 46 0.61 -0.72 12.92
N GLY A 47 1.12 -0.38 11.73
CA GLY A 47 2.37 -0.93 11.21
C GLY A 47 3.60 -0.54 12.05
N VAL A 48 3.65 0.70 12.55
CA VAL A 48 4.69 1.14 13.49
C VAL A 48 4.63 0.35 14.81
N LEU A 49 3.45 0.15 15.38
CA LEU A 49 3.27 -0.64 16.61
C LEU A 49 3.56 -2.13 16.40
N LEU A 50 3.29 -2.69 15.22
CA LEU A 50 3.67 -4.05 14.84
C LEU A 50 5.20 -4.21 14.81
N ALA A 51 5.91 -3.31 14.11
CA ALA A 51 7.37 -3.31 14.03
C ALA A 51 8.03 -3.19 15.41
N ILE A 52 7.55 -2.27 16.26
CA ILE A 52 8.06 -2.09 17.63
C ILE A 52 7.88 -3.35 18.50
N LYS A 53 6.78 -4.10 18.32
CA LYS A 53 6.54 -5.36 19.05
C LYS A 53 7.40 -6.51 18.52
N ALA A 54 7.67 -6.55 17.21
CA ALA A 54 8.39 -7.65 16.58
C ALA A 54 9.92 -7.54 16.70
N VAL A 55 10.48 -6.32 16.69
CA VAL A 55 11.93 -6.09 16.51
C VAL A 55 12.81 -6.79 17.56
N ALA A 56 12.33 -6.93 18.81
CA ALA A 56 13.08 -7.60 19.88
C ALA A 56 13.42 -9.08 19.58
N ASN A 57 12.64 -9.73 18.71
CA ASN A 57 12.82 -11.13 18.32
C ASN A 57 13.46 -11.30 16.93
N ARG A 58 13.83 -10.21 16.24
CA ARG A 58 14.36 -10.22 14.87
C ARG A 58 15.77 -9.62 14.80
N PRO A 59 16.82 -10.39 15.13
CA PRO A 59 18.21 -9.92 15.08
C PRO A 59 18.66 -9.63 13.65
N GLY A 60 19.53 -8.62 13.48
CA GLY A 60 19.99 -8.15 12.18
C GLY A 60 19.07 -7.08 11.59
N LEU A 61 18.94 -7.05 10.27
CA LEU A 61 18.08 -6.11 9.55
C LEU A 61 16.94 -6.86 8.87
N THR A 62 15.70 -6.48 9.15
CA THR A 62 14.52 -6.82 8.33
C THR A 62 14.20 -5.62 7.43
N ILE A 63 13.85 -5.88 6.17
CA ILE A 63 13.40 -4.88 5.19
C ILE A 63 11.99 -5.30 4.76
N GLY A 64 11.07 -4.34 4.67
CA GLY A 64 9.64 -4.62 4.50
C GLY A 64 8.87 -4.69 5.83
N LEU A 65 7.55 -4.53 5.74
CA LEU A 65 6.60 -4.78 6.84
C LEU A 65 5.78 -6.07 6.60
N ASP A 66 5.71 -6.50 5.35
CA ASP A 66 5.24 -7.80 4.86
C ASP A 66 5.91 -8.98 5.56
N GLU A 67 7.20 -8.87 5.90
CA GLU A 67 7.93 -9.79 6.78
C GLU A 67 7.35 -9.94 8.20
N LEU A 68 6.35 -9.13 8.59
CA LEU A 68 5.72 -9.11 9.92
C LEU A 68 4.19 -9.36 9.90
N LEU A 69 3.59 -9.61 8.73
CA LEU A 69 2.13 -9.68 8.52
C LEU A 69 1.59 -11.12 8.38
#